data_AF-A0A7J0ALU6-F1
#
_entry.id   AF-A0A7J0ALU6-F1
#
_cell.length_a   1.000
_cell.length_b   1.000
_cell.length_c   1.000
_cell.angle_alpha   90.00
_cell.angle_beta   90.00
_cell.angle_gamma   90.00
#
_symmetry.space_group_name_H-M   'P 1'
#
loop_
_entity.id
_entity.type
_entity.pdbx_description
1 polymer ?
#
loop_
_entity_poly.entity_id
_entity_poly.type
_entity_poly.pdbx_seq_one_letter_code
_entity_poly.pdbx_strand_id
1 'polypeptide(L)' 'MIVVKKLTFPNDKVLTVELTEKQISGRTISLNIDYEDVLSADGFSNALLREE' A
#
# COMPACT_ATOMS: atom_id res chain seq x y z
N MET A 1 -24.76 -6.67 -19.93
CA MET A 1 -23.37 -6.79 -19.45
C MET A 1 -22.87 -5.39 -19.12
N ILE A 2 -22.58 -5.10 -17.85
CA ILE A 2 -22.07 -3.80 -17.42
C ILE A 2 -20.56 -3.93 -17.34
N VAL A 3 -19.85 -3.13 -18.15
CA VAL A 3 -18.39 -3.04 -18.12
C VAL A 3 -18.04 -1.82 -17.28
N VAL A 4 -17.58 -2.04 -16.05
CA VAL A 4 -17.07 -0.95 -15.22
C VAL A 4 -15.70 -0.56 -15.76
N LYS A 5 -15.51 0.72 -16.08
CA LYS A 5 -14.22 1.24 -16.53
C LYS A 5 -13.18 0.93 -15.44
N LYS A 6 -12.08 0.27 -15.80
CA LYS A 6 -10.98 -0.03 -14.87
C LYS A 6 -10.60 1.27 -14.17
N LEU A 7 -10.75 1.33 -12.85
CA LEU A 7 -10.37 2.49 -12.05
C LEU A 7 -8.85 2.55 -12.06
N THR A 8 -8.27 3.40 -12.91
CA THR A 8 -6.83 3.65 -12.94
C THR A 8 -6.54 4.70 -11.88
N PHE A 9 -5.94 4.28 -10.77
CA PHE A 9 -5.35 5.22 -9.83
C PHE A 9 -4.04 5.75 -10.43
N PRO A 10 -3.75 7.05 -10.33
CA PRO A 10 -2.46 7.60 -10.77
C PRO A 10 -1.32 6.88 -10.05
N ASN A 11 -0.33 6.40 -10.81
CA ASN A 11 0.82 5.66 -10.28
C ASN A 11 1.73 6.56 -9.42
N ASP A 12 1.73 7.88 -9.66
CA ASP A 12 2.59 8.84 -8.96
C ASP A 12 2.08 9.27 -7.57
N LYS A 13 1.28 8.44 -6.90
CA LYS A 13 0.74 8.74 -5.57
C LYS A 13 1.67 8.19 -4.49
N VAL A 14 1.77 8.93 -3.39
CA VAL A 14 2.45 8.51 -2.16
C VAL A 14 1.41 8.40 -1.06
N LEU A 15 1.36 7.25 -0.38
CA LEU A 15 0.61 7.06 0.85
C LEU A 15 1.51 7.46 2.03
N THR A 16 1.14 8.53 2.72
CA THR A 16 1.82 8.96 3.94
C THR A 16 1.06 8.45 5.16
N VAL A 17 1.73 7.69 6.02
CA VAL A 17 1.21 7.21 7.31
C VAL A 17 1.98 7.90 8.42
N GLU A 18 1.25 8.52 9.34
CA GLU A 18 1.81 9.17 10.51
C GLU A 18 1.42 8.40 11.77
N LEU A 19 2.40 7.95 12.54
CA LEU A 19 2.19 7.25 13.81
C LEU A 19 2.58 8.14 14.97
N THR A 20 1.63 8.31 15.87
CA THR A 20 1.79 9.04 17.13
C THR A 20 1.35 8.15 18.29
N GLU A 21 2.21 7.94 19.27
CA GLU A 21 1.84 7.35 20.55
C GLU A 21 1.76 8.42 21.64
N LYS A 22 1.18 8.07 22.79
CA LYS A 22 1.20 8.93 23.99
C LYS A 22 2.64 9.03 24.50
N GLN A 23 3.38 9.97 23.93
CA GLN A 23 4.80 10.17 24.16
C GLN A 23 5.05 11.36 25.08
N ILE A 24 6.07 11.26 25.93
CA ILE A 24 6.54 12.38 26.76
C ILE A 24 7.29 13.42 25.90
N SER A 25 7.88 12.97 24.79
CA SER A 25 8.77 13.75 23.93
C SER A 25 8.07 14.44 22.76
N GLY A 26 6.79 14.12 22.48
CA GLY A 26 6.03 14.70 21.36
C GLY A 26 6.54 14.32 19.97
N ARG A 27 7.29 13.21 19.85
CA ARG A 27 7.83 12.76 18.56
C ARG A 27 6.81 11.96 17.76
N THR A 28 6.91 12.11 16.45
CA THR A 28 6.08 11.43 15.46
C THR A 28 6.96 10.67 14.48
N ILE A 29 6.49 9.51 14.02
CA ILE A 29 7.15 8.72 12.98
C ILE A 29 6.28 8.79 11.73
N SER A 30 6.85 9.20 10.61
CA SER A 30 6.16 9.26 9.32
C SER A 30 6.76 8.23 8.36
N LEU A 31 5.90 7.45 7.72
CA LEU A 31 6.25 6.52 6.65
C LEU A 31 5.65 7.02 5.35
N ASN A 32 6.44 7.05 4.28
CA ASN A 32 5.98 7.33 2.93
C ASN A 32 6.11 6.04 2.13
N ILE A 33 5.00 5.61 1.53
CA ILE A 33 4.92 4.36 0.78
C ILE A 33 4.46 4.72 -0.64
N ASP A 34 5.22 4.30 -1.64
CA ASP A 34 4.84 4.49 -3.02
C ASP A 34 3.61 3.64 -3.34
N TYR A 35 2.62 4.23 -4.00
CA TYR A 35 1.34 3.56 -4.25
C TYR A 35 1.50 2.33 -5.16
N GLU A 36 2.54 2.31 -6.01
CA GLU A 36 2.91 1.15 -6.83
C GLU A 36 3.26 -0.08 -5.99
N ASP A 37 4.00 0.11 -4.89
CA ASP A 37 4.35 -0.97 -3.97
C ASP A 37 3.11 -1.52 -3.26
N VAL A 38 2.16 -0.64 -2.90
CA VAL A 38 0.88 -1.04 -2.28
C VAL A 38 0.04 -1.88 -3.23
N LEU A 39 -0.07 -1.47 -4.50
CA LEU A 39 -0.82 -2.23 -5.50
C LEU A 39 -0.16 -3.58 -5.83
N SER A 40 1.16 -3.64 -5.74
CA SER A 40 1.94 -4.85 -6.00
C SER A 40 1.98 -5.81 -4.79
N ALA A 41 1.63 -5.33 -3.59
CA ALA A 41 1.66 -6.11 -2.35
C ALA A 41 0.65 -7.26 -2.32
N ASP A 42 -0.45 -7.17 -3.09
CA ASP A 42 -1.48 -8.22 -3.18
C ASP A 42 -1.20 -9.23 -4.32
N GLY A 43 -0.01 -9.15 -4.94
CA GLY A 43 0.45 -10.15 -5.89
C GLY A 43 0.67 -11.47 -5.17
N PHE A 44 -0.31 -12.38 -5.24
CA PHE A 44 -0.24 -13.74 -4.72
C PHE A 44 1.14 -14.32 -5.03
N SER A 45 1.93 -14.57 -3.99
CA SER A 45 3.31 -14.99 -4.18
C SER A 45 3.32 -16.26 -5.03
N ASN A 46 4.00 -16.22 -6.18
CA ASN A 46 4.20 -17.41 -7.01
C ASN A 46 4.88 -18.55 -6.24
N ALA A 47 5.53 -18.24 -5.11
CA ALA A 47 6.09 -19.23 -4.19
C ALA A 47 5.00 -20.01 -3.41
N LEU A 48 3.80 -19.47 -3.25
CA LEU A 48 2.63 -20.13 -2.65
C LEU A 48 1.81 -20.93 -3.68
N LEU A 49 2.03 -20.73 -4.98
CA LEU A 49 1.36 -21.48 -6.07
C LEU A 49 2.03 -22.81 -6.43
N ARG A 50 3.09 -23.20 -5.71
CA ARG A 50 3.66 -24.54 -5.81
C ARG A 50 3.13 -25.39 -4.66
N GLU A 51 1.91 -25.88 -4.83
CA GLU A 51 1.48 -27.12 -4.16
C GLU A 51 1.99 -28.31 -5.00
N GLU A 52 2.36 -29.39 -4.30
CA GLU A 52 2.98 -30.66 -4.75
C GLU A 52 2.69 -31.14 -6.19
#